data_AF-A0A6N9JZ92-F1
#
_entry.id   AF-A0A6N9JZ92-F1
#
_cell.length_a   1.000
_cell.length_b   1.000
_cell.length_c   1.000
_cell.angle_alpha   90.00
_cell.angle_beta   90.00
_cell.angle_gamma   90.00
#
_symmetry.space_group_name_H-M   'P 1'
#
loop_
_entity.id
_entity.type
_entity.pdbx_description
1 polymer ?
#
loop_
_entity_poly.entity_id
_entity_poly.type
_entity_poly.pdbx_seq_one_letter_code
_entity_poly.pdbx_strand_id
1 'polypeptide(L)' 'MSNVKRKDSKNRNLRNGESQRKDGRYVYKYTDIYGKPQFIYSWKLVPTDKTPAG' A
#
# COMPACT_ATOMS: atom_id res chain seq x y z
N MET A 1 -17.04 -16.26 -6.77
CA MET A 1 -16.42 -15.27 -5.86
C MET A 1 -15.69 -14.23 -6.69
N SER A 2 -16.13 -12.98 -6.66
CA SER A 2 -15.46 -11.90 -7.36
C SER A 2 -14.04 -11.74 -6.80
N ASN A 3 -13.03 -11.91 -7.66
CA ASN A 3 -11.63 -11.65 -7.34
C ASN A 3 -11.43 -10.12 -7.30
N VAL A 4 -12.07 -9.46 -6.34
CA VAL A 4 -12.01 -8.00 -6.20
C VAL A 4 -10.61 -7.65 -5.73
N LYS A 5 -9.74 -7.39 -6.71
CA LYS A 5 -8.41 -6.84 -6.46
C LYS A 5 -8.58 -5.47 -5.83
N ARG A 6 -7.89 -5.27 -4.71
CA ARG A 6 -7.87 -3.99 -4.02
C ARG A 6 -7.22 -2.97 -4.95
N LYS A 7 -7.85 -1.81 -5.13
CA LYS A 7 -7.34 -0.73 -5.97
C LYS A 7 -7.03 0.51 -5.13
N ASP A 8 -6.05 1.29 -5.58
CA ASP A 8 -5.80 2.62 -5.04
C ASP A 8 -6.72 3.68 -5.68
N SER A 9 -6.63 4.92 -5.22
CA SER A 9 -7.37 6.07 -5.76
C SER A 9 -7.02 6.41 -7.21
N LYS A 10 -5.94 5.83 -7.74
CA LYS A 10 -5.49 5.97 -9.13
C LYS A 10 -5.86 4.74 -9.98
N ASN A 11 -6.76 3.88 -9.50
CA ASN A 11 -7.20 2.64 -10.16
C ASN A 11 -6.10 1.59 -10.43
N ARG A 12 -4.96 1.68 -9.74
CA ARG A 12 -3.88 0.68 -9.81
C ARG A 12 -4.22 -0.50 -8.91
N ASN A 13 -3.90 -1.71 -9.37
CA ASN A 13 -4.10 -2.92 -8.57
C ASN A 13 -3.02 -3.02 -7.48
N LEU A 14 -3.45 -3.08 -6.22
CA LEU A 14 -2.59 -3.31 -5.07
C LEU A 14 -2.35 -4.81 -4.87
N ARG A 15 -1.13 -5.17 -4.48
CA ARG A 15 -0.75 -6.54 -4.15
C ARG A 15 -1.23 -6.92 -2.74
N ASN A 16 -1.05 -8.19 -2.39
CA ASN A 16 -1.39 -8.67 -1.06
C ASN A 16 -0.53 -7.95 -0.01
N GLY A 17 -1.15 -7.53 1.09
CA GLY A 17 -0.49 -6.73 2.12
C GLY A 17 -0.45 -5.22 1.82
N GLU A 18 -0.67 -4.80 0.56
CA GLU A 18 -0.69 -3.40 0.18
C GLU A 18 -2.10 -2.77 0.36
N SER A 19 -2.10 -1.54 0.88
CA SER A 19 -3.29 -0.69 1.02
C SER A 19 -2.91 0.78 0.90
N GLN A 20 -3.87 1.63 0.51
CA GLN A 20 -3.70 3.08 0.51
C GLN A 20 -4.48 3.69 1.68
N ARG A 21 -3.85 4.60 2.42
CA ARG A 21 -4.46 5.37 3.50
C ARG A 21 -5.20 6.59 2.95
N LYS A 22 -6.05 7.19 3.78
CA LYS A 22 -6.84 8.39 3.45
C LYS A 22 -5.98 9.61 3.12
N ASP A 23 -4.77 9.68 3.67
CA ASP A 23 -3.79 10.74 3.40
C ASP A 23 -3.01 10.53 2.08
N GLY A 24 -3.27 9.43 1.37
CA GLY A 24 -2.63 9.09 0.10
C GLY A 24 -1.36 8.24 0.23
N ARG A 25 -0.86 7.99 1.45
CA ARG A 25 0.29 7.09 1.68
C ARG A 25 -0.10 5.63 1.45
N TYR A 26 0.82 4.87 0.87
CA TYR A 26 0.76 3.42 0.80
C TYR A 26 1.27 2.79 2.08
N VAL A 27 0.67 1.67 2.43
CA VAL A 27 1.05 0.80 3.54
C VAL A 27 1.22 -0.61 3.03
N TYR A 28 2.36 -1.21 3.35
CA TYR A 28 2.56 -2.65 3.23
C TYR A 28 2.53 -3.28 4.62
N LYS A 29 1.55 -4.15 4.86
CA LYS A 29 1.42 -4.95 6.09
C LYS A 29 1.93 -6.37 5.83
N TYR A 30 2.84 -6.83 6.68
CA TYR A 30 3.27 -8.22 6.71
C TYR A 30 3.39 -8.71 8.16
N THR A 31 3.38 -10.02 8.34
CA THR A 31 3.69 -10.65 9.62
C THR A 31 5.17 -11.03 9.58
N ASP A 32 5.93 -10.59 10.57
CA ASP A 32 7.34 -10.96 10.68
C ASP A 32 7.52 -12.42 11.13
N ILE A 33 8.77 -12.89 11.16
CA ILE A 33 9.12 -14.26 11.56
C ILE A 33 8.72 -14.59 13.02
N TYR A 34 8.43 -13.57 13.84
CA TYR A 34 8.00 -13.71 15.23
C TYR A 34 6.48 -13.61 15.39
N GLY A 35 5.74 -13.58 14.28
CA GLY A 35 4.29 -13.46 14.30
C GLY A 35 3.77 -12.05 14.56
N LYS A 36 4.63 -11.03 14.62
CA LYS A 36 4.23 -9.65 14.90
C LYS A 36 3.88 -8.91 13.61
N PRO A 37 2.77 -8.15 13.58
CA PRO A 37 2.39 -7.38 12.40
C PRO A 37 3.31 -6.16 12.24
N GLN A 38 3.93 -6.04 11.08
CA GLN A 38 4.77 -4.91 10.69
C GLN A 38 4.08 -4.07 9.60
N PHE A 39 4.33 -2.76 9.65
CA PHE A 39 3.74 -1.79 8.73
C PHE A 39 4.82 -0.89 8.14
N ILE A 40 5.00 -0.96 6.83
CA ILE A 40 5.91 -0.08 6.08
C ILE A 40 5.08 0.97 5.38
N TYR A 41 5.48 2.23 5.51
CA TYR A 41 4.78 3.39 4.95
C TYR A 41 5.58 4.00 3.80
N SER A 42 4.91 4.41 2.74
CA SER A 42 5.53 5.12 1.61
C SER A 42 4.55 6.08 0.95
N TRP A 43 5.04 7.23 0.49
CA TRP A 43 4.27 8.10 -0.41
C TRP A 43 4.16 7.55 -1.84
N LYS A 44 5.05 6.62 -2.18
CA LYS A 44 5.22 6.07 -3.53
C LYS A 44 4.83 4.59 -3.54
N LEU A 45 4.01 4.20 -4.52
CA LEU A 45 3.78 2.78 -4.81
C LEU A 45 4.83 2.26 -5.79
N VAL A 46 5.22 3.09 -6.76
CA VAL A 46 6.28 2.81 -7.73
C VAL A 46 7.36 3.89 -7.66
N PRO A 47 8.62 3.60 -8.04
CA PRO A 47 9.74 4.55 -7.92
C PRO A 47 9.50 5.90 -8.62
N THR A 48 8.69 5.91 -9.68
CA THR A 48 8.35 7.07 -10.51
C THR A 48 7.26 7.97 -9.90
N ASP A 49 6.61 7.56 -8.80
CA ASP A 49 5.60 8.39 -8.14
C ASP A 49 6.23 9.67 -7.54
N LYS A 50 5.55 10.80 -7.73
CA LYS A 50 5.90 12.08 -7.10
C LYS A 50 5.47 12.07 -5.63
N THR A 51 6.34 12.52 -4.74
CA THR A 51 6.00 12.82 -3.34
C THR A 51 5.35 14.20 -3.27
N PRO A 52 4.38 14.41 -2.37
CA PRO A 52 3.85 15.76 -2.14
C PRO A 52 4.99 16.70 -1.71
N ALA A 53 4.97 17.93 -2.22
CA ALA A 53 5.77 19.00 -1.66
C ALA A 53 5.21 19.27 -0.26
N GLY A 54 6.08 19.21 0.75
CA GLY A 54 5.69 19.43 2.15
C GLY A 54 5.09 20.81 2.36
#